data_AF-A0A6L3XBE7-F1
#
_entry.id   AF-A0A6L3XBE7-F1
#
_cell.length_a   1.000
_cell.length_b   1.000
_cell.length_c   1.000
_cell.angle_alpha   90.00
_cell.angle_beta   90.00
_cell.angle_gamma   90.00
#
_symmetry.space_group_name_H-M   'P 1'
#
loop_
_entity.id
_entity.type
_entity.pdbx_description
1 polymer ?
#
loop_
_entity_poly.entity_id
_entity_poly.type
_entity_poly.pdbx_seq_one_letter_code
_entity_poly.pdbx_strand_id
1 'polypeptide(L)'
;ALRVPGGAALSRKQIDDYGNFIKIYGAKGLAYIKVTERAKGLEGITSPVAKFLNADIVEAILERTGAQDGDMIFFGADNKKVVADAMGALRLKLGKDLNLTDESKWAPLWVIDFPMFEDDGEGGLTAMHHPFTSPKEMTAAELKAAPEDAVANAYDMVINGYEVGGGSVRIHSGEMQQTVFGILGINEQEQREKFGFLLDALKYG
;
A
#
# COMPACT_ATOMS: atom_id res chain seq x y z
N ALA A 1 2.05 11.28 5.15
CA ALA A 1 2.61 12.54 4.62
C ALA A 1 3.81 12.22 3.75
N LEU A 2 4.07 13.00 2.70
CA LEU A 2 5.16 12.82 1.75
C LEU A 2 6.04 14.07 1.74
N ARG A 3 7.28 13.95 2.20
CA ARG A 3 8.30 15.01 2.07
C ARG A 3 8.85 15.00 0.65
N VAL A 4 8.99 16.19 0.07
CA VAL A 4 9.56 16.43 -1.25
C VAL A 4 10.75 17.37 -1.08
N PRO A 5 11.99 16.85 -1.14
CA PRO A 5 13.21 17.66 -1.10
C PRO A 5 13.20 18.77 -2.15
N GLY A 6 13.44 20.02 -1.75
CA GLY A 6 13.42 21.17 -2.67
C GLY A 6 12.04 21.53 -3.24
N GLY A 7 10.97 20.85 -2.77
CA GLY A 7 9.62 21.03 -3.26
C GLY A 7 9.02 22.43 -3.01
N ALA A 8 9.64 23.27 -2.19
CA ALA A 8 9.22 24.66 -2.01
C ALA A 8 9.36 25.50 -3.29
N ALA A 9 10.15 25.05 -4.28
CA ALA A 9 10.24 25.69 -5.58
C ALA A 9 8.99 25.47 -6.46
N LEU A 10 8.11 24.51 -6.11
CA LEU A 10 6.91 24.22 -6.90
C LEU A 10 5.99 25.44 -7.01
N SER A 11 5.61 25.75 -8.25
CA SER A 11 4.61 26.78 -8.57
C SER A 11 3.21 26.32 -8.18
N ARG A 12 2.29 27.27 -8.03
CA ARG A 12 0.89 26.94 -7.72
C ARG A 12 0.26 26.05 -8.78
N LYS A 13 0.54 26.32 -10.05
CA LYS A 13 0.05 25.50 -11.17
C LYS A 13 0.51 24.05 -11.06
N GLN A 14 1.79 23.80 -10.79
CA GLN A 14 2.30 22.43 -10.61
C GLN A 14 1.62 21.72 -9.44
N ILE A 15 1.40 22.42 -8.33
CA ILE A 15 0.69 21.85 -7.16
C ILE A 15 -0.75 21.49 -7.53
N ASP A 16 -1.46 22.36 -8.25
CA ASP A 16 -2.83 22.10 -8.70
C ASP A 16 -2.86 20.92 -9.72
N ASP A 17 -1.87 20.81 -10.60
CA ASP A 17 -1.71 19.70 -11.54
C ASP A 17 -1.49 18.36 -10.80
N TYR A 18 -0.65 18.34 -9.76
CA TYR A 18 -0.50 17.17 -8.88
C TYR A 18 -1.78 16.85 -8.11
N GLY A 19 -2.50 17.87 -7.66
CA GLY A 19 -3.81 17.70 -7.03
C GLY A 19 -4.83 17.06 -7.97
N ASN A 20 -4.79 17.39 -9.27
CA ASN A 20 -5.64 16.77 -10.28
C ASN A 20 -5.19 15.35 -10.63
N PHE A 21 -3.87 15.11 -10.72
CA PHE A 21 -3.31 13.79 -10.97
C PHE A 21 -3.79 12.76 -9.94
N ILE A 22 -3.74 13.09 -8.64
CA ILE A 22 -4.11 12.12 -7.60
C ILE A 22 -5.61 11.82 -7.52
N LYS A 23 -6.48 12.66 -8.09
CA LYS A 23 -7.93 12.41 -8.13
C LYS A 23 -8.28 11.15 -8.90
N ILE A 24 -7.45 10.75 -9.87
CA ILE A 24 -7.62 9.50 -10.64
C ILE A 24 -7.57 8.27 -9.71
N TYR A 25 -6.90 8.39 -8.57
CA TYR A 25 -6.79 7.35 -7.53
C TYR A 25 -7.81 7.53 -6.39
N GLY A 26 -8.86 8.34 -6.60
CA GLY A 26 -9.94 8.55 -5.64
C GLY A 26 -9.69 9.61 -4.57
N ALA A 27 -8.51 10.26 -4.56
CA ALA A 27 -8.22 11.31 -3.58
C ALA A 27 -9.10 12.55 -3.80
N LYS A 28 -9.70 13.07 -2.72
CA LYS A 28 -10.59 14.24 -2.76
C LYS A 28 -9.85 15.57 -2.82
N GLY A 29 -8.58 15.59 -2.42
CA GLY A 29 -7.75 16.79 -2.42
C GLY A 29 -6.31 16.49 -2.03
N LEU A 30 -5.44 17.47 -2.25
CA LEU A 30 -4.02 17.42 -1.93
C LEU A 30 -3.67 18.60 -1.01
N ALA A 31 -3.68 18.35 0.29
CA ALA A 31 -3.19 19.33 1.26
C ALA A 31 -1.66 19.36 1.23
N TYR A 32 -1.08 20.52 1.51
CA TYR A 32 0.37 20.67 1.50
C TYR A 32 0.87 21.73 2.49
N ILE A 33 2.13 21.60 2.91
CA ILE A 33 2.88 22.61 3.66
C ILE A 33 4.17 22.90 2.91
N LYS A 34 4.38 24.15 2.52
CA LYS A 34 5.66 24.63 1.97
C LYS A 34 6.52 25.14 3.13
N VAL A 35 7.72 24.59 3.29
CA VAL A 35 8.67 24.96 4.36
C VAL A 35 9.66 25.96 3.80
N THR A 36 9.59 27.21 4.24
CA THR A 36 10.53 28.25 3.81
C THR A 36 11.68 28.39 4.80
N GLU A 37 11.39 28.52 6.09
CA GLU A 37 12.39 28.69 7.16
C GLU A 37 11.90 28.02 8.46
N ARG A 38 12.34 26.80 8.73
CA ARG A 38 11.88 25.99 9.87
C ARG A 38 12.11 26.67 11.22
N ALA A 39 13.21 27.41 11.37
CA ALA A 39 13.53 28.13 12.61
C ALA A 39 12.48 29.18 13.00
N LYS A 40 11.65 29.65 12.06
CA LYS A 40 10.57 30.63 12.31
C LYS A 40 9.23 29.97 12.67
N GLY A 41 9.17 28.65 12.80
CA GLY A 41 7.95 27.93 13.17
C GLY A 41 6.80 28.20 12.18
N LEU A 42 5.63 28.61 12.68
CA LEU A 42 4.43 28.86 11.85
C LEU A 42 4.62 29.99 10.81
N GLU A 43 5.44 30.99 11.09
CA GLU A 43 5.72 32.07 10.13
C GLU A 43 6.65 31.61 8.99
N GLY A 44 7.40 30.54 9.24
CA GLY A 44 8.33 29.90 8.32
C GLY A 44 7.69 28.86 7.40
N ILE A 45 6.37 28.75 7.40
CA ILE A 45 5.63 27.85 6.53
C ILE A 45 4.54 28.58 5.76
N THR A 46 4.26 28.10 4.54
CA THR A 46 3.12 28.56 3.74
C THR A 46 2.23 27.38 3.42
N SER A 47 0.99 27.41 3.89
CA SER A 47 0.05 26.32 3.69
C SER A 47 -1.41 26.80 3.69
N PRO A 48 -2.24 26.34 2.74
CA PRO A 48 -3.68 26.56 2.79
C PRO A 48 -4.36 25.90 4.01
N VAL A 49 -3.71 24.90 4.60
CA VAL A 49 -4.22 24.17 5.77
C VAL A 49 -3.62 24.63 7.10
N ALA A 50 -2.61 25.51 7.10
CA ALA A 50 -1.99 26.00 8.33
C ALA A 50 -3.00 26.63 9.30
N LYS A 51 -4.04 27.30 8.79
CA LYS A 51 -5.10 27.89 9.64
C LYS A 51 -5.91 26.88 10.45
N PHE A 52 -5.83 25.59 10.10
CA PHE A 52 -6.51 24.50 10.81
C PHE A 52 -5.57 23.73 11.74
N LEU A 53 -4.28 24.08 11.76
CA LEU A 53 -3.24 23.42 12.55
C LEU A 53 -2.71 24.41 13.59
N ASN A 54 -2.20 23.88 14.71
CA ASN A 54 -1.46 24.67 15.69
C ASN A 54 0.05 24.45 15.51
N ALA A 55 0.86 25.26 16.22
CA ALA A 55 2.32 25.20 16.13
C ALA A 55 2.87 23.81 16.50
N ASP A 56 2.34 23.21 17.56
CA ASP A 56 2.79 21.90 18.06
C ASP A 56 2.57 20.79 17.03
N ILE A 57 1.42 20.76 16.36
CA ILE A 57 1.11 19.80 15.30
C ILE A 57 2.04 19.99 14.11
N VAL A 58 2.25 21.24 13.69
CA VAL A 58 3.15 21.55 12.57
C VAL A 58 4.56 21.08 12.90
N GLU A 59 5.10 21.43 14.06
CA GLU A 59 6.47 21.04 14.42
C GLU A 59 6.61 19.52 14.53
N ALA A 60 5.63 18.82 15.14
CA ALA A 60 5.66 17.37 15.21
C ALA A 60 5.64 16.69 13.82
N ILE A 61 4.95 17.28 12.84
CA ILE A 61 4.97 16.82 11.45
C ILE A 61 6.33 17.09 10.82
N LEU A 62 6.88 18.31 10.97
CA LEU A 62 8.19 18.69 10.41
C LEU A 62 9.31 17.80 10.96
N GLU A 63 9.28 17.53 12.26
CA GLU A 63 10.23 16.63 12.93
C GLU A 63 10.11 15.20 12.40
N ARG A 64 8.90 14.63 12.39
CA ARG A 64 8.69 13.24 11.96
C ARG A 64 9.00 13.00 10.48
N THR A 65 8.77 14.01 9.64
CA THR A 65 9.09 13.93 8.21
C THR A 65 10.56 14.29 7.92
N GLY A 66 11.28 14.84 8.90
CA GLY A 66 12.63 15.35 8.74
C GLY A 66 12.70 16.50 7.74
N ALA A 67 11.64 17.30 7.61
CA ALA A 67 11.59 18.39 6.64
C ALA A 67 12.60 19.48 6.95
N GLN A 68 13.18 20.03 5.88
CA GLN A 68 14.19 21.09 5.91
C GLN A 68 13.68 22.33 5.18
N ASP A 69 14.42 23.42 5.32
CA ASP A 69 14.17 24.66 4.59
C ASP A 69 14.22 24.40 3.08
N GLY A 70 13.21 24.87 2.35
CA GLY A 70 13.07 24.63 0.93
C GLY A 70 12.28 23.37 0.56
N ASP A 71 11.79 22.59 1.52
CA ASP A 71 11.00 21.40 1.24
C ASP A 71 9.50 21.66 1.12
N MET A 72 8.79 20.68 0.56
CA MET A 72 7.33 20.60 0.58
C MET A 72 6.89 19.32 1.26
N ILE A 73 5.80 19.38 2.03
CA ILE A 73 5.13 18.20 2.55
C ILE A 73 3.74 18.12 1.94
N PHE A 74 3.44 17.01 1.28
CA PHE A 74 2.09 16.68 0.79
C PHE A 74 1.37 15.71 1.73
N PHE A 75 0.05 15.82 1.78
CA PHE A 75 -0.81 15.01 2.64
C PHE A 75 -1.92 14.36 1.82
N GLY A 76 -2.04 13.03 1.96
CA GLY A 76 -3.24 12.28 1.62
C GLY A 76 -3.99 11.95 2.91
N ALA A 77 -5.30 12.18 2.92
CA ALA A 77 -6.17 11.93 4.07
C ALA A 77 -7.49 11.35 3.56
N ASP A 78 -7.58 10.02 3.58
CA ASP A 78 -8.76 9.22 3.24
C ASP A 78 -8.55 7.81 3.85
N ASN A 79 -9.31 6.80 3.40
CA ASN A 79 -9.07 5.41 3.77
C ASN A 79 -7.67 4.92 3.33
N LYS A 80 -7.20 3.81 3.93
CA LYS A 80 -5.85 3.28 3.74
C LYS A 80 -5.49 3.07 2.27
N LYS A 81 -6.41 2.48 1.48
CA LYS A 81 -6.19 2.17 0.06
C LYS A 81 -6.03 3.44 -0.76
N VAL A 82 -6.97 4.38 -0.66
CA VAL A 82 -6.92 5.65 -1.40
C VAL A 82 -5.66 6.44 -1.07
N VAL A 83 -5.26 6.49 0.20
CA VAL A 83 -4.02 7.19 0.59
C VAL A 83 -2.78 6.50 0.02
N ALA A 84 -2.69 5.17 0.11
CA ALA A 84 -1.56 4.42 -0.41
C ALA A 84 -1.43 4.59 -1.94
N ASP A 85 -2.54 4.42 -2.67
CA ASP A 85 -2.57 4.51 -4.13
C ASP A 85 -2.22 5.92 -4.61
N ALA A 86 -2.91 6.94 -4.08
CA ALA A 86 -2.71 8.34 -4.47
C ALA A 86 -1.30 8.85 -4.12
N MET A 87 -0.85 8.61 -2.88
CA MET A 87 0.45 9.12 -2.42
C MET A 87 1.62 8.30 -2.99
N GLY A 88 1.44 7.00 -3.22
CA GLY A 88 2.41 6.14 -3.90
C GLY A 88 2.63 6.57 -5.35
N ALA A 89 1.55 6.82 -6.09
CA ALA A 89 1.61 7.34 -7.45
C ALA A 89 2.25 8.74 -7.49
N LEU A 90 1.84 9.63 -6.58
CA LEU A 90 2.41 10.98 -6.48
C LEU A 90 3.90 10.95 -6.15
N ARG A 91 4.34 10.06 -5.26
CA ARG A 91 5.76 9.85 -4.93
C ARG A 91 6.58 9.52 -6.18
N LEU A 92 6.10 8.59 -6.99
CA LEU A 92 6.79 8.20 -8.23
C LEU A 92 6.82 9.34 -9.24
N LYS A 93 5.69 10.04 -9.42
CA LYS A 93 5.58 11.16 -10.36
C LYS A 93 6.51 12.31 -9.98
N LEU A 94 6.50 12.75 -8.71
CA LEU A 94 7.39 13.80 -8.21
C LEU A 94 8.86 13.40 -8.32
N GLY A 95 9.19 12.13 -8.02
CA GLY A 95 10.56 11.63 -8.14
C GLY A 95 11.13 11.81 -9.54
N LYS A 96 10.31 11.58 -10.58
CA LYS A 96 10.67 11.79 -11.99
C LYS A 96 10.65 13.28 -12.37
N ASP A 97 9.55 13.98 -12.12
CA ASP A 97 9.37 15.38 -12.53
C ASP A 97 10.44 16.32 -11.93
N LEU A 98 10.97 15.97 -10.74
CA LEU A 98 12.00 16.74 -10.03
C LEU A 98 13.41 16.13 -10.15
N ASN A 99 13.59 15.07 -10.94
CA ASN A 99 14.86 14.36 -11.11
C ASN A 99 15.49 13.92 -9.77
N LEU A 100 14.67 13.49 -8.81
CA LEU A 100 15.11 13.00 -7.50
C LEU A 100 15.38 11.49 -7.53
N THR A 101 14.76 10.77 -8.46
CA THR A 101 14.99 9.34 -8.67
C THR A 101 16.30 9.14 -9.44
N ASP A 102 17.23 8.37 -8.88
CA ASP A 102 18.42 7.92 -9.60
C ASP A 102 18.04 6.85 -10.63
N GLU A 103 17.91 7.25 -11.90
CA GLU A 103 17.52 6.37 -13.00
C GLU A 103 18.64 5.41 -13.46
N SER A 104 19.88 5.62 -13.01
CA SER A 104 21.01 4.74 -13.35
C SER A 104 21.12 3.52 -12.41
N LYS A 105 20.47 3.60 -11.24
CA LYS A 105 20.58 2.60 -10.19
C LYS A 105 19.67 1.41 -10.44
N TRP A 106 20.19 0.23 -10.12
CA TRP A 106 19.39 -0.98 -9.91
C TRP A 106 19.05 -1.14 -8.43
N ALA A 107 17.76 -1.27 -8.13
CA ALA A 107 17.22 -1.45 -6.80
C ALA A 107 16.29 -2.68 -6.75
N PRO A 108 16.84 -3.90 -6.80
CA PRO A 108 16.06 -5.12 -6.58
C PRO A 108 15.71 -5.30 -5.10
N LEU A 109 14.50 -5.79 -4.82
CA LEU A 109 14.07 -6.22 -3.50
C LEU A 109 13.06 -7.36 -3.58
N TRP A 110 12.87 -8.04 -2.45
CA TRP A 110 11.74 -8.93 -2.22
C TRP A 110 10.71 -8.22 -1.36
N VAL A 111 9.45 -8.27 -1.77
CA VAL A 111 8.30 -8.00 -0.91
C VAL A 111 7.79 -9.34 -0.43
N ILE A 112 7.64 -9.49 0.87
CA ILE A 112 7.16 -10.71 1.54
C ILE A 112 6.09 -10.33 2.55
N ASP A 113 5.46 -11.34 3.15
CA ASP A 113 4.46 -11.17 4.19
C ASP A 113 3.24 -10.37 3.70
N PHE A 114 2.77 -10.72 2.50
CA PHE A 114 1.50 -10.24 1.97
C PHE A 114 0.33 -10.70 2.84
N PRO A 115 -0.76 -9.91 2.93
CA PRO A 115 -2.03 -10.42 3.44
C PRO A 115 -2.48 -11.65 2.64
N MET A 116 -3.10 -12.62 3.31
CA MET A 116 -3.63 -13.80 2.64
C MET A 116 -4.89 -13.49 1.83
N PHE A 117 -5.70 -12.58 2.34
CA PHE A 117 -6.96 -12.14 1.74
C PHE A 117 -7.04 -10.62 1.66
N GLU A 118 -7.90 -10.14 0.78
CA GLU A 118 -8.34 -8.76 0.73
C GLU A 118 -9.88 -8.69 0.75
N ASP A 119 -10.41 -7.58 1.24
CA ASP A 119 -11.85 -7.28 1.22
C ASP A 119 -12.34 -7.18 -0.22
N ASP A 120 -13.42 -7.89 -0.54
CA ASP A 120 -14.04 -7.87 -1.87
C ASP A 120 -14.95 -6.65 -2.10
N GLY A 121 -15.23 -5.87 -1.06
CA GLY A 121 -16.13 -4.72 -1.07
C GLY A 121 -17.62 -5.07 -0.98
N GLU A 122 -17.96 -6.35 -0.92
CA GLU A 122 -19.31 -6.90 -0.78
C GLU A 122 -19.54 -7.55 0.60
N GLY A 123 -18.54 -7.48 1.49
CA GLY A 123 -18.57 -8.02 2.84
C GLY A 123 -17.98 -9.43 2.96
N GLY A 124 -17.27 -9.89 1.93
CA GLY A 124 -16.52 -11.13 1.91
C GLY A 124 -15.01 -10.90 1.73
N LEU A 125 -14.30 -12.00 1.48
CA LEU A 125 -12.86 -12.01 1.29
C LEU A 125 -12.53 -12.67 -0.04
N THR A 126 -11.59 -12.08 -0.77
CA THR A 126 -10.97 -12.67 -1.95
C THR A 126 -9.48 -12.95 -1.69
N ALA A 127 -8.90 -13.88 -2.45
CA ALA A 127 -7.49 -14.23 -2.29
C ALA A 127 -6.59 -13.13 -2.86
N MET A 128 -5.61 -12.67 -2.08
CA MET A 128 -4.68 -11.62 -2.51
C MET A 128 -3.82 -12.02 -3.73
N HIS A 129 -3.56 -13.32 -3.90
CA HIS A 129 -2.83 -13.85 -5.06
C HIS A 129 -3.61 -14.96 -5.76
N HIS A 130 -3.82 -16.09 -5.07
CA HIS A 130 -4.66 -17.17 -5.54
C HIS A 130 -5.08 -18.11 -4.39
N PRO A 131 -6.16 -18.90 -4.55
CA PRO A 131 -6.71 -19.75 -3.48
C PRO A 131 -5.81 -20.88 -2.96
N PHE A 132 -4.67 -21.16 -3.62
CA PHE A 132 -3.76 -22.25 -3.28
C PHE A 132 -2.53 -21.81 -2.45
N THR A 133 -2.47 -20.53 -2.07
CA THR A 133 -1.36 -19.97 -1.29
C THR A 133 -1.44 -20.41 0.16
N SER A 134 -0.36 -20.92 0.73
CA SER A 134 -0.29 -21.31 2.13
C SER A 134 -0.29 -20.07 3.04
N PRO A 135 -1.00 -20.09 4.18
CA PRO A 135 -0.73 -19.14 5.25
C PRO A 135 0.69 -19.38 5.82
N LYS A 136 1.26 -18.35 6.42
CA LYS A 136 2.50 -18.41 7.18
C LYS A 136 2.17 -18.80 8.61
N GLU A 137 2.68 -19.94 9.06
CA GLU A 137 2.64 -20.40 10.46
C GLU A 137 1.23 -20.41 11.11
N MET A 138 0.18 -20.76 10.35
CA MET A 138 -1.18 -20.93 10.89
C MET A 138 -1.75 -22.30 10.58
N THR A 139 -2.49 -22.87 11.53
CA THR A 139 -3.36 -24.02 11.32
C THR A 139 -4.65 -23.62 10.61
N ALA A 140 -5.39 -24.59 10.08
CA ALA A 140 -6.68 -24.35 9.43
C ALA A 140 -7.69 -23.72 10.40
N ALA A 141 -7.72 -24.19 11.65
CA ALA A 141 -8.62 -23.66 12.68
C ALA A 141 -8.30 -22.19 13.02
N GLU A 142 -7.01 -21.84 13.18
CA GLU A 142 -6.58 -20.47 13.43
C GLU A 142 -6.89 -19.55 12.25
N LEU A 143 -6.63 -20.03 11.02
CA LEU A 143 -6.93 -19.26 9.81
C LEU A 143 -8.43 -18.95 9.70
N LYS A 144 -9.29 -19.93 9.99
CA LYS A 144 -10.74 -19.73 9.99
C LYS A 144 -11.20 -18.75 11.08
N ALA A 145 -10.50 -18.71 12.22
CA ALA A 145 -10.85 -17.84 13.33
C ALA A 145 -10.44 -16.38 13.10
N ALA A 146 -9.33 -16.13 12.39
CA ALA A 146 -8.81 -14.79 12.12
C ALA A 146 -8.26 -14.65 10.68
N PRO A 147 -9.13 -14.73 9.65
CA PRO A 147 -8.67 -14.71 8.26
C PRO A 147 -8.13 -13.34 7.82
N GLU A 148 -8.69 -12.24 8.31
CA GLU A 148 -8.29 -10.89 7.90
C GLU A 148 -6.85 -10.50 8.32
N ASP A 149 -6.36 -11.11 9.41
CA ASP A 149 -5.01 -10.87 9.94
C ASP A 149 -3.98 -11.88 9.42
N ALA A 150 -4.42 -12.85 8.60
CA ALA A 150 -3.57 -13.93 8.13
C ALA A 150 -2.54 -13.42 7.11
N VAL A 151 -1.28 -13.81 7.33
CA VAL A 151 -0.17 -13.51 6.43
C VAL A 151 0.05 -14.70 5.50
N ALA A 152 0.11 -14.45 4.19
CA ALA A 152 0.46 -15.45 3.19
C ALA A 152 1.96 -15.76 3.20
N ASN A 153 2.31 -17.01 2.93
CA ASN A 153 3.67 -17.41 2.59
C ASN A 153 3.93 -17.16 1.10
N ALA A 154 3.82 -15.88 0.72
CA ALA A 154 3.95 -15.37 -0.64
C ALA A 154 5.03 -14.30 -0.74
N TYR A 155 5.53 -14.11 -1.96
CA TYR A 155 6.64 -13.22 -2.23
C TYR A 155 6.61 -12.70 -3.66
N ASP A 156 7.03 -11.44 -3.82
CA ASP A 156 7.21 -10.78 -5.11
C ASP A 156 8.63 -10.22 -5.22
N MET A 157 9.29 -10.49 -6.35
CA MET A 157 10.53 -9.81 -6.73
C MET A 157 10.18 -8.53 -7.44
N VAL A 158 10.66 -7.42 -6.89
CA VAL A 158 10.46 -6.09 -7.46
C VAL A 158 11.82 -5.51 -7.85
N ILE A 159 11.92 -5.00 -9.06
CA ILE A 159 13.11 -4.29 -9.53
C ILE A 159 12.70 -2.94 -10.08
N ASN A 160 13.26 -1.86 -9.52
CA ASN A 160 13.00 -0.48 -9.93
C ASN A 160 11.50 -0.12 -9.99
N GLY A 161 10.71 -0.70 -9.07
CA GLY A 161 9.27 -0.47 -8.98
C GLY A 161 8.40 -1.31 -9.91
N TYR A 162 8.99 -2.25 -10.65
CA TYR A 162 8.26 -3.24 -11.44
C TYR A 162 8.31 -4.60 -10.76
N GLU A 163 7.15 -5.24 -10.65
CA GLU A 163 7.07 -6.66 -10.34
C GLU A 163 7.63 -7.46 -11.52
N VAL A 164 8.70 -8.22 -11.28
CA VAL A 164 9.37 -9.03 -12.31
C VAL A 164 9.08 -10.52 -12.16
N GLY A 165 8.41 -10.91 -11.08
CA GLY A 165 7.96 -12.26 -10.82
C GLY A 165 7.53 -12.42 -9.37
N GLY A 166 6.67 -13.41 -9.13
CA GLY A 166 6.14 -13.70 -7.81
C GLY A 166 5.84 -15.18 -7.64
N GLY A 167 5.57 -15.57 -6.41
CA GLY A 167 5.25 -16.94 -6.06
C GLY A 167 4.73 -17.08 -4.64
N SER A 168 4.32 -18.30 -4.30
CA SER A 168 3.97 -18.63 -2.93
C SER A 168 4.20 -20.10 -2.64
N VAL A 169 4.43 -20.40 -1.37
CA VAL A 169 4.37 -21.78 -0.89
C VAL A 169 2.95 -22.28 -1.03
N ARG A 170 2.78 -23.48 -1.58
CA ARG A 170 1.46 -24.04 -1.88
C ARG A 170 0.89 -24.78 -0.67
N ILE A 171 -0.42 -24.70 -0.52
CA ILE A 171 -1.15 -25.56 0.40
C ILE A 171 -1.02 -27.01 -0.08
N HIS A 172 -0.53 -27.87 0.80
CA HIS A 172 -0.40 -29.31 0.55
C HIS A 172 -1.28 -30.15 1.50
N SER A 173 -2.07 -29.51 2.37
CA SER A 173 -3.06 -30.17 3.23
C SER A 173 -4.46 -29.93 2.69
N GLY A 174 -5.22 -31.00 2.45
CA GLY A 174 -6.61 -30.91 2.01
C GLY A 174 -7.50 -30.13 2.99
N GLU A 175 -7.30 -30.31 4.29
CA GLU A 175 -8.05 -29.58 5.34
C GLU A 175 -7.83 -28.07 5.24
N MET A 176 -6.57 -27.65 5.08
CA MET A 176 -6.23 -26.24 4.89
C MET A 176 -6.84 -25.70 3.58
N GLN A 177 -6.76 -26.47 2.50
CA GLN A 177 -7.29 -26.05 1.20
C GLN A 177 -8.82 -25.85 1.23
N GLN A 178 -9.54 -26.77 1.87
CA GLN A 178 -10.99 -26.66 2.07
C GLN A 178 -11.34 -25.48 2.98
N THR A 179 -10.53 -25.22 3.99
CA THR A 179 -10.71 -24.06 4.88
C THR A 179 -10.59 -22.74 4.12
N VAL A 180 -9.55 -22.61 3.27
CA VAL A 180 -9.37 -21.43 2.42
C VAL A 180 -10.56 -21.25 1.48
N PHE A 181 -11.01 -22.31 0.81
CA PHE A 181 -12.19 -22.22 -0.05
C PHE A 181 -13.46 -21.80 0.70
N GLY A 182 -13.65 -22.30 1.93
CA GLY A 182 -14.75 -21.88 2.78
C GLY A 182 -14.70 -20.40 3.17
N ILE A 183 -13.50 -19.88 3.49
CA ILE A 183 -13.29 -18.45 3.76
C ILE A 183 -13.63 -17.59 2.53
N LEU A 184 -13.26 -18.07 1.34
CA LEU A 184 -13.58 -17.43 0.06
C LEU A 184 -15.04 -17.59 -0.39
N GLY A 185 -15.91 -18.14 0.47
CA GLY A 185 -17.34 -18.32 0.17
C GLY A 185 -17.66 -19.44 -0.83
N ILE A 186 -16.68 -20.26 -1.20
CA ILE A 186 -16.86 -21.35 -2.16
C ILE A 186 -17.44 -22.55 -1.42
N ASN A 187 -18.70 -22.91 -1.74
CA ASN A 187 -19.39 -24.02 -1.09
C ASN A 187 -18.84 -25.39 -1.50
N GLU A 188 -19.13 -26.44 -0.74
CA GLU A 188 -18.57 -27.79 -0.99
C GLU A 188 -18.89 -28.36 -2.38
N GLN A 189 -20.09 -28.10 -2.90
CA GLN A 189 -20.48 -28.57 -4.24
C GLN A 189 -19.57 -27.93 -5.30
N GLU A 190 -19.38 -26.62 -5.21
CA GLU A 190 -18.52 -25.86 -6.12
C GLU A 190 -17.04 -26.24 -5.96
N GLN A 191 -16.59 -26.49 -4.72
CA GLN A 191 -15.24 -27.01 -4.45
C GLN A 191 -15.01 -28.35 -5.16
N ARG A 192 -15.95 -29.29 -5.06
CA ARG A 192 -15.83 -30.61 -5.70
C ARG A 192 -15.92 -30.50 -7.23
N GLU A 193 -16.81 -29.66 -7.74
CA GLU A 193 -16.99 -29.46 -9.18
C GLU A 193 -15.75 -28.83 -9.84
N LYS A 194 -15.22 -27.75 -9.26
CA LYS A 194 -14.10 -27.00 -9.86
C LYS A 194 -12.72 -27.53 -9.47
N PHE A 195 -12.57 -28.02 -8.24
CA PHE A 195 -11.26 -28.36 -7.66
C PHE A 195 -11.20 -29.79 -7.11
N GLY A 196 -12.18 -30.65 -7.40
CA GLY A 196 -12.24 -32.02 -6.91
C GLY A 196 -10.98 -32.83 -7.26
N PHE A 197 -10.46 -32.67 -8.47
CA PHE A 197 -9.23 -33.34 -8.90
C PHE A 197 -8.02 -32.97 -8.04
N LEU A 198 -7.89 -31.69 -7.65
CA LEU A 198 -6.83 -31.21 -6.79
C LEU A 198 -7.02 -31.71 -5.36
N LEU A 199 -8.23 -31.58 -4.81
CA LEU A 199 -8.57 -32.03 -3.46
C LEU A 199 -8.38 -33.54 -3.28
N ASP A 200 -8.64 -34.33 -4.32
CA ASP A 200 -8.39 -35.76 -4.29
C ASP A 200 -6.90 -36.07 -4.42
N ALA A 201 -6.14 -35.35 -5.24
CA ALA A 201 -4.68 -35.50 -5.34
C ALA A 201 -3.96 -35.24 -4.00
N LEU A 202 -4.38 -34.19 -3.26
CA LEU A 202 -3.81 -33.85 -1.94
C LEU A 202 -3.94 -34.96 -0.88
N LYS A 203 -4.73 -36.01 -1.13
CA LYS A 203 -4.88 -37.16 -0.22
C LYS A 203 -3.80 -38.23 -0.41
N TYR A 204 -2.99 -38.16 -1.46
CA TYR A 204 -2.09 -39.24 -1.88
C TYR A 204 -0.59 -38.95 -1.69
N GLY A 205 -0.23 -37.98 -0.85
CA GLY A 205 1.17 -37.63 -0.53
C GLY A 205 1.90 -36.97 -1.70
#